data_AF-A0ABD4YJ50-F1
#
_entry.id   AF-A0ABD4YJ50-F1
#
_cell.length_a   1.000
_cell.length_b   1.000
_cell.length_c   1.000
_cell.angle_alpha   90.00
_cell.angle_beta   90.00
_cell.angle_gamma   90.00
#
_symmetry.space_group_name_H-M   'P 1'
#
loop_
_entity.id
_entity.type
_entity.pdbx_description
1 polymer ?
#
loop_
_entity_poly.entity_id
_entity_poly.type
_entity_poly.pdbx_seq_one_letter_code
_entity_poly.pdbx_strand_id
1 'polypeptide(L)'
;MASRKLDGYKGRLNCSQLAAGMTAARANAARLAKDARLLLGAEGFASAASLAALSLEEARKISILRGMALELEDSAIKAEWKHYRSHTSKNSHWTFPALVADGAR
;
A
#
# COMPACT_ATOMS: atom_id res chain seq x y z
N MET A 1 17.03 -6.74 -15.15
CA MET A 1 16.42 -7.70 -14.20
C MET A 1 15.23 -8.34 -14.88
N ALA A 2 15.16 -9.67 -14.96
CA ALA A 2 14.00 -10.35 -15.54
C ALA A 2 12.76 -9.99 -14.71
N SER A 3 11.75 -9.41 -15.36
CA SER A 3 10.45 -9.16 -14.76
C SER A 3 9.86 -10.51 -14.34
N ARG A 4 10.00 -10.88 -13.07
CA ARG A 4 9.24 -12.00 -12.49
C ARG A 4 7.78 -11.60 -12.69
N LYS A 5 7.08 -12.27 -13.61
CA LYS A 5 5.62 -12.20 -13.71
C LYS A 5 5.09 -12.59 -12.33
N LEU A 6 4.79 -11.59 -11.51
CA LEU A 6 4.07 -11.78 -10.26
C LEU A 6 2.84 -12.59 -10.62
N ASP A 7 2.66 -13.75 -9.98
CA ASP A 7 1.58 -14.68 -10.27
C ASP A 7 0.27 -13.91 -10.47
N GLY A 8 -0.41 -14.22 -11.58
CA GLY A 8 -1.69 -13.60 -11.92
C GLY A 8 -2.72 -13.84 -10.81
N TYR A 9 -3.81 -13.08 -10.83
CA TYR A 9 -4.95 -13.32 -9.95
C TYR A 9 -5.38 -14.79 -10.04
N LYS A 10 -5.29 -15.55 -8.93
CA LYS A 10 -5.58 -17.00 -8.87
C LYS A 10 -7.02 -17.31 -8.43
N GLY A 11 -7.92 -16.33 -8.52
CA GLY A 11 -9.29 -16.44 -7.99
C GLY A 11 -9.47 -15.65 -6.69
N ARG A 12 -10.70 -15.66 -6.17
CA ARG A 12 -11.08 -14.84 -5.01
C ARG A 12 -10.28 -15.23 -3.78
N LEU A 13 -9.83 -14.22 -3.05
CA LEU A 13 -9.34 -14.41 -1.69
C LEU A 13 -10.56 -14.60 -0.78
N ASN A 14 -10.51 -15.61 0.08
CA ASN A 14 -11.51 -15.76 1.12
C ASN A 14 -11.26 -14.75 2.26
N CYS A 15 -12.22 -14.62 3.18
CA CYS A 15 -12.13 -13.67 4.29
C CYS A 15 -10.88 -13.85 5.16
N SER A 16 -10.41 -15.08 5.40
CA SER A 16 -9.23 -15.32 6.22
C SER A 16 -7.93 -14.90 5.50
N GLN A 17 -7.85 -15.12 4.20
CA GLN A 17 -6.73 -14.65 3.36
C GLN A 17 -6.69 -13.12 3.28
N LEU A 18 -7.85 -12.48 3.11
CA LEU A 18 -7.96 -11.01 3.14
C LEU A 18 -7.52 -10.45 4.50
N ALA A 19 -8.00 -11.03 5.60
CA ALA A 19 -7.62 -10.63 6.95
C ALA A 19 -6.12 -10.81 7.24
N ALA A 20 -5.54 -11.93 6.80
CA ALA A 20 -4.11 -12.17 6.89
C ALA A 20 -3.31 -11.14 6.07
N GLY A 21 -3.76 -10.85 4.85
CA GLY A 21 -3.17 -9.81 3.99
C GLY A 21 -3.20 -8.42 4.64
N MET A 22 -4.33 -8.04 5.25
CA MET A 22 -4.46 -6.76 5.95
C MET A 22 -3.54 -6.68 7.17
N THR A 23 -3.41 -7.77 7.93
CA THR A 23 -2.53 -7.85 9.09
C THR A 23 -1.06 -7.73 8.68
N ALA A 24 -0.65 -8.43 7.61
CA ALA A 24 0.69 -8.36 7.05
C ALA A 24 1.01 -6.94 6.53
N ALA A 25 0.09 -6.33 5.79
CA ALA A 25 0.24 -4.96 5.30
C ALA A 25 0.42 -3.95 6.44
N ARG A 26 -0.37 -4.08 7.52
CA ARG A 26 -0.25 -3.25 8.73
C ARG A 26 1.11 -3.43 9.41
N ALA A 27 1.56 -4.66 9.57
CA ALA A 27 2.86 -4.96 10.20
C ALA A 27 4.02 -4.39 9.36
N ASN A 28 3.96 -4.53 8.03
CA ASN A 28 4.96 -3.98 7.13
C ASN A 28 5.01 -2.45 7.20
N ALA A 29 3.86 -1.78 7.15
CA ALA A 29 3.77 -0.34 7.28
C ALA A 29 4.39 0.14 8.61
N ALA A 30 4.01 -0.48 9.74
CA ALA A 30 4.54 -0.11 11.05
C ALA A 30 6.06 -0.26 11.14
N ARG A 31 6.62 -1.37 10.61
CA ARG A 31 8.06 -1.61 10.57
C ARG A 31 8.77 -0.58 9.68
N LEU A 32 8.30 -0.36 8.46
CA LEU A 32 8.88 0.62 7.53
C LEU A 32 8.87 2.04 8.11
N ALA A 33 7.78 2.45 8.76
CA ALA A 33 7.71 3.75 9.44
C ALA A 33 8.70 3.86 10.60
N LYS A 34 8.92 2.77 11.36
CA LYS A 34 9.92 2.73 12.42
C LYS A 34 11.33 2.90 11.83
N ASP A 35 11.65 2.15 10.78
CA ASP A 35 12.96 2.21 10.13
C ASP A 35 13.22 3.59 9.50
N ALA A 36 12.20 4.19 8.88
CA ALA A 36 12.26 5.55 8.35
C ALA A 36 12.57 6.59 9.43
N ARG A 37 11.95 6.48 10.62
CA ARG A 37 12.22 7.37 11.76
C ARG A 37 13.65 7.22 12.29
N LEU A 38 14.16 5.99 12.36
CA LEU A 38 15.54 5.75 12.79
C LEU A 38 16.55 6.40 11.83
N LEU A 39 16.33 6.25 10.51
CA LEU A 39 17.18 6.87 9.50
C LEU A 39 17.08 8.39 9.49
N LEU A 40 15.89 8.95 9.73
CA LEU A 40 15.72 10.39 9.85
C LEU A 40 16.55 10.96 11.00
N GLY A 41 16.53 10.29 12.17
CA GLY A 41 17.34 10.69 13.33
C GLY A 41 18.85 10.52 13.12
N ALA A 42 19.26 9.67 12.17
CA ALA A 42 20.66 9.49 11.76
C ALA A 42 21.03 10.33 10.51
N GLU A 43 20.20 11.32 10.15
CA GLU A 43 20.40 12.22 9.00
C GLU A 43 20.46 11.51 7.63
N GLY A 44 20.00 10.25 7.55
CA GLY A 44 19.89 9.45 6.33
C GLY A 44 18.67 9.82 5.48
N PHE A 45 18.53 11.10 5.11
CA PHE A 45 17.28 11.68 4.58
C PHE A 45 16.70 10.95 3.36
N ALA A 46 17.51 10.61 2.36
CA ALA A 46 17.02 9.97 1.14
C ALA A 46 16.44 8.57 1.40
N SER A 47 17.10 7.79 2.25
CA SER A 47 16.63 6.46 2.65
C SER A 47 15.43 6.56 3.59
N ALA A 48 15.43 7.52 4.51
CA ALA A 48 14.28 7.79 5.39
C ALA A 48 13.02 8.11 4.56
N ALA A 49 13.13 9.00 3.56
CA ALA A 49 12.03 9.36 2.67
C ALA A 49 11.54 8.15 1.85
N SER A 50 12.47 7.33 1.33
CA SER A 50 12.13 6.13 0.57
C SER A 50 11.36 5.11 1.41
N LEU A 51 11.79 4.85 2.65
CA LEU A 51 11.09 3.93 3.56
C LEU A 51 9.74 4.50 4.04
N ALA A 52 9.65 5.81 4.23
CA ALA A 52 8.38 6.46 4.57
C ALA A 52 7.35 6.32 3.43
N ALA A 53 7.77 6.51 2.17
CA ALA A 53 6.91 6.28 1.01
C ALA A 53 6.43 4.83 0.93
N LEU A 54 7.34 3.85 1.12
CA LEU A 54 6.98 2.43 1.15
C LEU A 54 6.00 2.09 2.30
N SER A 55 6.17 2.71 3.47
CA SER A 55 5.22 2.54 4.59
C SER A 55 3.80 2.96 4.21
N LEU A 56 3.65 4.10 3.51
CA LEU A 56 2.36 4.60 3.06
C LEU A 56 1.74 3.69 1.98
N GLU A 57 2.57 3.14 1.09
CA GLU A 57 2.13 2.15 0.10
C GLU A 57 1.58 0.89 0.77
N GLU A 58 2.27 0.35 1.78
CA GLU A 58 1.81 -0.82 2.54
C GLU A 58 0.52 -0.52 3.31
N ALA A 59 0.40 0.64 3.96
CA ALA A 59 -0.80 1.01 4.71
C ALA A 59 -2.04 1.07 3.81
N ARG A 60 -1.92 1.59 2.59
CA ARG A 60 -3.05 1.72 1.65
C ARG A 60 -3.56 0.39 1.11
N LYS A 61 -2.73 -0.66 1.08
CA LYS A 61 -3.17 -2.01 0.70
C LYS A 61 -4.32 -2.51 1.57
N ILE A 62 -4.46 -2.02 2.81
CA ILE A 62 -5.57 -2.37 3.69
C ILE A 62 -6.91 -1.88 3.10
N SER A 63 -6.98 -0.67 2.56
CA SER A 63 -8.20 -0.14 1.94
C SER A 63 -8.62 -0.95 0.72
N ILE A 64 -7.64 -1.33 -0.11
CA ILE A 64 -7.83 -2.15 -1.31
C ILE A 64 -8.37 -3.54 -0.94
N LEU A 65 -7.78 -4.19 0.08
CA LEU A 65 -8.23 -5.50 0.57
C LEU A 65 -9.63 -5.44 1.21
N ARG A 66 -9.99 -4.32 1.86
CA ARG A 66 -11.36 -4.09 2.34
C ARG A 66 -12.34 -3.95 1.17
N GLY A 67 -11.96 -3.23 0.12
CA GLY A 67 -12.76 -3.13 -1.10
C GLY A 67 -13.03 -4.50 -1.72
N MET A 68 -11.99 -5.33 -1.87
CA MET A 68 -12.12 -6.70 -2.37
C MET A 68 -13.04 -7.58 -1.52
N ALA A 69 -13.15 -7.32 -0.21
CA ALA A 69 -14.02 -8.09 0.68
C ALA A 69 -15.52 -7.80 0.46
N LEU A 70 -15.84 -6.61 -0.05
CA LEU A 70 -17.21 -6.15 -0.28
C LEU A 70 -17.67 -6.32 -1.72
N GLU A 71 -16.73 -6.56 -2.63
CA GLU A 71 -17.01 -6.65 -4.05
C GLU A 71 -17.66 -7.99 -4.43
N LEU A 72 -18.75 -7.90 -5.19
CA LEU A 72 -19.53 -9.06 -5.62
C LEU A 72 -19.18 -9.49 -7.04
N GLU A 73 -18.56 -8.61 -7.82
CA GLU A 73 -18.23 -8.87 -9.23
C GLU A 73 -16.75 -9.26 -9.41
N ASP A 74 -16.51 -10.40 -10.07
CA ASP A 74 -15.15 -10.90 -10.33
C ASP A 74 -14.31 -9.95 -11.19
N SER A 75 -14.96 -9.18 -12.07
CA SER A 75 -14.32 -8.17 -12.91
C SER A 75 -13.76 -7.02 -12.07
N ALA A 76 -14.53 -6.57 -11.07
CA ALA A 76 -14.14 -5.51 -10.15
C ALA A 76 -13.03 -5.97 -9.18
N ILE A 77 -13.10 -7.22 -8.66
CA ILE A 77 -12.01 -7.79 -7.84
C ILE A 77 -10.69 -7.85 -8.63
N LYS A 78 -10.74 -8.24 -9.93
CA LYS A 78 -9.55 -8.24 -10.80
C LYS A 78 -8.98 -6.84 -11.01
N ALA A 79 -9.84 -5.83 -11.15
CA ALA A 79 -9.41 -4.43 -11.24
C ALA A 79 -8.73 -3.97 -9.95
N GLU A 80 -9.32 -4.31 -8.80
CA GLU A 80 -8.76 -4.01 -7.47
C GLU A 80 -7.43 -4.74 -7.26
N TRP A 81 -7.27 -5.96 -7.79
CA TRP A 81 -6.00 -6.71 -7.74
C TRP A 81 -4.90 -6.05 -8.59
N LYS A 82 -5.27 -5.50 -9.74
CA LYS A 82 -4.36 -4.69 -10.55
C LYS A 82 -3.96 -3.42 -9.79
N HIS A 83 -4.90 -2.78 -9.10
CA HIS A 83 -4.62 -1.62 -8.26
C HIS A 83 -3.71 -1.98 -7.07
N TYR A 84 -3.94 -3.12 -6.41
CA TYR A 84 -3.11 -3.67 -5.34
C TYR A 84 -1.63 -3.80 -5.75
N ARG A 85 -1.36 -4.23 -6.99
CA ARG A 85 -0.01 -4.45 -7.52
C ARG A 85 0.62 -3.25 -8.21
N SER A 86 -0.16 -2.25 -8.57
CA SER A 86 0.34 -1.04 -9.23
C SER A 86 0.98 -0.11 -8.19
N HIS A 87 2.26 0.22 -8.35
CA HIS A 87 2.95 1.19 -7.48
C HIS A 87 2.82 2.63 -8.00
N THR A 88 2.69 2.81 -9.32
CA THR A 88 2.67 4.13 -9.98
C THR A 88 1.36 4.90 -9.79
N SER A 89 0.22 4.21 -9.68
CA SER A 89 -1.08 4.87 -9.48
C SER A 89 -1.32 5.35 -8.03
N LYS A 90 -0.36 5.15 -7.12
CA LYS A 90 -0.54 5.37 -5.68
C LYS A 90 0.13 6.64 -5.18
N ASN A 91 1.12 7.22 -5.87
CA ASN A 91 1.83 8.41 -5.36
C ASN A 91 1.29 9.75 -5.84
N SER A 92 0.16 9.81 -6.56
CA SER A 92 -0.39 11.07 -7.07
C SER A 92 -1.01 11.97 -6.00
N HIS A 93 -1.54 11.42 -4.90
CA HIS A 93 -2.31 12.20 -3.91
C HIS A 93 -1.81 12.08 -2.46
N TRP A 94 -0.60 11.55 -2.22
CA TRP A 94 -0.12 11.30 -0.85
C TRP A 94 0.04 12.59 -0.02
N THR A 95 0.38 13.71 -0.67
CA THR A 95 0.47 15.03 -0.04
C THR A 95 -0.90 15.67 0.18
N PHE A 96 -1.97 15.18 -0.46
CA PHE A 96 -3.28 15.83 -0.44
C PHE A 96 -3.86 16.04 0.97
N PRO A 97 -3.82 15.06 1.90
CA PRO A 97 -4.30 15.30 3.26
C PRO A 97 -3.51 16.37 4.01
N ALA A 98 -2.19 16.44 3.81
CA ALA A 98 -1.35 17.47 4.39
C ALA A 98 -1.66 18.85 3.77
N LEU A 99 -1.79 18.90 2.43
CA LEU A 99 -2.16 20.12 1.71
C LEU A 99 -3.53 20.67 2.14
N VAL A 100 -4.53 19.80 2.32
CA VAL A 100 -5.85 20.19 2.84
C VAL A 100 -5.75 20.67 4.29
N ALA A 101 -4.97 20.01 5.14
CA ALA A 101 -4.70 20.46 6.50
C ALA A 101 -3.99 21.84 6.53
N ASP A 102 -3.14 22.11 5.55
CA ASP A 102 -2.44 23.38 5.34
C ASP A 102 -3.28 24.43 4.58
N GLY A 103 -4.55 24.13 4.27
CA GLY A 103 -5.51 25.09 3.72
C GLY A 103 -5.54 25.20 2.19
N ALA A 104 -4.90 24.27 1.46
CA ALA A 104 -5.07 24.17 0.01
C ALA A 104 -6.54 23.84 -0.34
N ARG A 105 -7.09 24.55 -1.33
CA ARG A 105 -8.47 24.41 -1.82
C ARG A 105 -8.49 23.95 -3.26
#